data_AF-A0A1F3WSV9-F1
#
_entry.id   AF-A0A1F3WSV9-F1
#
_cell.length_a   1.000
_cell.length_b   1.000
_cell.length_c   1.000
_cell.angle_alpha   90.00
_cell.angle_beta   90.00
_cell.angle_gamma   90.00
#
_symmetry.space_group_name_H-M   'P 1'
#
loop_
_entity.id
_entity.type
_entity.pdbx_description
1 polymer ?
#
loop_
_entity_poly.entity_id
_entity_poly.type
_entity_poly.pdbx_seq_one_letter_code
_entity_poly.pdbx_strand_id
1 'polypeptide(L)'
;MKGAPVSHENENNPSPKSPLPVRADNVSWPDIRSQSQLLKAAETQQGGGKVYPTQGNKIGEILKSLGVIDAKVLDAVEKRHQTKKVMDKPTGELLVYMGIIEPEVLSRALCIQSGVLMVDVQAINIPFDVLQLVSNDNARAKQAIPVGVYKGTLYLAVAAPLHFSEQHFFSFSTGKKIKPVFAPKNQIATCINSKWTENGSEIWAG
;
A
#
# COMPACT_ATOMS: atom_id res chain seq x y z
N MET A 1 -27.35 -61.47 -19.97
CA MET A 1 -26.44 -60.47 -20.58
C MET A 1 -27.04 -59.09 -20.29
N LYS A 2 -26.58 -58.43 -19.22
CA LYS A 2 -25.88 -57.13 -19.20
C LYS A 2 -26.58 -56.01 -19.99
N GLY A 3 -27.09 -55.01 -19.27
CA GLY A 3 -27.51 -53.71 -19.77
C GLY A 3 -27.91 -52.81 -18.60
N ALA A 4 -26.93 -52.14 -17.99
CA ALA A 4 -27.11 -51.20 -16.88
C ALA A 4 -27.82 -49.92 -17.36
N PRO A 5 -28.51 -49.18 -16.47
CA PRO A 5 -29.16 -47.92 -16.84
C PRO A 5 -28.12 -46.84 -17.14
N VAL A 6 -28.36 -46.09 -18.21
CA VAL A 6 -27.60 -44.89 -18.57
C VAL A 6 -27.91 -43.82 -17.54
N SER A 7 -26.96 -43.57 -16.64
CA SER A 7 -26.99 -42.40 -15.76
C SER A 7 -26.80 -41.16 -16.62
N HIS A 8 -27.86 -40.35 -16.74
CA HIS A 8 -27.72 -38.98 -17.21
C HIS A 8 -26.84 -38.23 -16.20
N GLU A 9 -25.60 -37.94 -16.59
CA GLU A 9 -24.73 -37.03 -15.86
C GLU A 9 -25.41 -35.66 -15.81
N ASN A 10 -25.68 -35.21 -14.59
CA ASN A 10 -26.30 -33.94 -14.29
C ASN A 10 -25.27 -32.83 -14.59
N GLU A 11 -25.41 -32.12 -15.72
CA GLU A 11 -24.66 -30.92 -16.10
C GLU A 11 -24.99 -29.72 -15.19
N ASN A 12 -24.79 -29.88 -13.89
CA ASN A 12 -25.00 -28.82 -12.92
C ASN A 12 -23.95 -28.84 -11.83
N ASN A 13 -22.70 -29.11 -12.21
CA ASN A 13 -21.56 -28.84 -11.34
C ASN A 13 -21.15 -27.38 -11.57
N PRO A 14 -21.42 -26.45 -10.64
CA PRO A 14 -20.87 -25.10 -10.76
C PRO A 14 -19.36 -25.23 -10.78
N SER A 15 -18.71 -24.67 -11.80
CA SER A 15 -17.26 -24.47 -11.83
C SER A 15 -16.78 -24.06 -10.44
N PRO A 16 -15.73 -24.67 -9.87
CA PRO A 16 -15.24 -24.28 -8.55
C PRO A 16 -14.98 -22.78 -8.62
N LYS A 17 -15.77 -22.00 -7.86
CA LYS A 17 -15.60 -20.55 -7.78
C LYS A 17 -14.16 -20.33 -7.36
N SER A 18 -13.32 -19.84 -8.28
CA SER A 18 -11.97 -19.39 -7.92
C SER A 18 -12.13 -18.50 -6.70
N PRO A 19 -11.42 -18.76 -5.59
CA PRO A 19 -11.54 -17.92 -4.42
C PRO A 19 -11.28 -16.47 -4.83
N LEU A 20 -12.11 -15.55 -4.35
CA LEU A 20 -11.93 -14.13 -4.62
C LEU A 20 -10.51 -13.71 -4.22
N PRO A 21 -9.88 -12.76 -4.95
CA PRO A 21 -8.56 -12.28 -4.59
C PRO A 21 -8.56 -11.76 -3.15
N VAL A 22 -7.46 -12.00 -2.44
CA VAL A 22 -7.23 -11.37 -1.14
C VAL A 22 -7.16 -9.86 -1.36
N ARG A 23 -8.06 -9.15 -0.68
CA ARG A 23 -8.20 -7.70 -0.74
C ARG A 23 -7.35 -7.04 0.35
N ALA A 24 -6.83 -5.85 0.10
CA ALA A 24 -5.94 -5.14 1.02
C ALA A 24 -6.65 -4.73 2.31
N ASP A 25 -7.96 -4.46 2.28
CA ASP A 25 -8.77 -4.17 3.45
C ASP A 25 -8.89 -5.36 4.44
N ASN A 26 -8.68 -6.59 3.97
CA ASN A 26 -8.71 -7.80 4.78
C ASN A 26 -7.35 -8.17 5.40
N VAL A 27 -6.30 -7.37 5.18
CA VAL A 27 -4.95 -7.64 5.67
C VAL A 27 -4.59 -6.66 6.78
N SER A 28 -4.01 -7.16 7.88
CA SER A 28 -3.53 -6.31 8.97
C SER A 28 -2.20 -5.67 8.62
N TRP A 29 -2.24 -4.47 8.04
CA TRP A 29 -1.04 -3.74 7.66
C TRP A 29 -0.42 -2.95 8.83
N PRO A 30 0.92 -2.79 8.86
CA PRO A 30 1.61 -1.98 9.86
C PRO A 30 1.49 -0.47 9.55
N ASP A 31 0.26 0.01 9.37
CA ASP A 31 -0.02 1.42 9.08
C ASP A 31 0.27 2.27 10.33
N ILE A 32 1.03 3.35 10.14
CA ILE A 32 1.27 4.37 11.16
C ILE A 32 -0.02 5.18 11.35
N ARG A 33 -0.49 5.28 12.59
CA ARG A 33 -1.76 5.93 12.94
C ARG A 33 -1.59 7.11 13.90
N SER A 34 -0.38 7.43 14.33
CA SER A 34 -0.10 8.55 15.23
C SER A 34 1.25 9.22 14.96
N GLN A 35 1.39 10.48 15.41
CA GLN A 35 2.65 11.22 15.30
C GLN A 35 3.80 10.52 16.02
N SER A 36 3.56 9.96 17.22
CA SER A 36 4.60 9.23 17.97
C SER A 36 5.12 8.00 17.20
N GLN A 37 4.23 7.27 16.52
CA GLN A 37 4.62 6.16 15.66
C GLN A 37 5.42 6.64 14.44
N LEU A 38 4.99 7.73 13.81
CA LEU A 38 5.71 8.34 12.68
C LEU A 38 7.12 8.75 13.07
N LEU A 39 7.28 9.46 14.19
CA LEU A 39 8.58 9.92 14.68
C LEU A 39 9.52 8.76 15.00
N LYS A 40 9.03 7.71 15.67
CA LYS A 40 9.82 6.51 15.98
C LYS A 40 10.29 5.79 14.71
N ALA A 41 9.41 5.65 13.72
CA ALA A 41 9.76 5.03 12.44
C ALA A 41 10.75 5.90 11.64
N ALA A 42 10.55 7.22 11.64
CA ALA A 42 11.44 8.18 11.01
C ALA A 42 12.85 8.17 11.61
N GLU A 43 12.94 8.12 12.95
CA GLU A 43 14.20 7.96 13.67
C GLU A 43 14.92 6.66 13.29
N THR A 44 14.19 5.55 13.27
CA THR A 44 14.72 4.24 12.87
C THR A 44 15.31 4.28 11.46
N GLN A 45 14.59 4.87 10.48
CA GLN A 45 15.09 4.99 9.10
C GLN A 45 16.34 5.86 9.00
N GLN A 46 16.40 6.99 9.72
CA GLN A 46 17.58 7.86 9.70
C GLN A 46 18.79 7.22 10.38
N GLY A 47 18.58 6.35 11.38
CA GLY A 47 19.63 5.55 11.99
C GLY A 47 20.08 4.34 11.16
N GLY A 48 19.53 4.15 9.95
CA GLY A 48 19.84 2.99 9.10
C GLY A 48 19.17 1.68 9.52
N GLY A 49 18.23 1.73 10.47
CA GLY A 49 17.49 0.57 10.96
C GLY A 49 16.42 0.09 9.98
N LYS A 50 16.01 -1.17 10.14
CA LYS A 50 14.83 -1.73 9.45
C LYS A 50 13.57 -1.37 10.23
N VAL A 51 12.60 -0.78 9.55
CA VAL A 51 11.30 -0.42 10.14
C VAL A 51 10.30 -1.57 10.13
N TYR A 52 10.52 -2.57 9.26
CA TYR A 52 9.73 -3.79 9.21
C TYR A 52 10.59 -5.03 9.46
N PRO A 53 10.07 -6.05 10.19
CA PRO A 53 10.80 -7.29 10.42
C PRO A 53 11.23 -8.01 9.14
N THR A 54 10.38 -7.97 8.10
CA THR A 54 10.61 -8.64 6.81
C THR A 54 11.16 -7.71 5.73
N GLN A 55 11.64 -6.52 6.11
CA GLN A 55 12.27 -5.58 5.16
C GLN A 55 13.47 -6.22 4.46
N GLY A 56 13.48 -6.15 3.14
CA GLY A 56 14.46 -6.79 2.26
C GLY A 56 14.17 -8.25 1.91
N ASN A 57 13.14 -8.88 2.47
CA ASN A 57 12.76 -10.25 2.10
C ASN A 57 12.13 -10.30 0.70
N LYS A 58 12.06 -11.50 0.11
CA LYS A 58 11.30 -11.73 -1.13
C LYS A 58 9.81 -11.43 -0.91
N ILE A 59 9.11 -10.93 -1.94
CA ILE A 59 7.68 -10.60 -1.86
C ILE A 59 6.83 -11.79 -1.39
N GLY A 60 7.11 -13.00 -1.88
CA GLY A 60 6.41 -14.20 -1.42
C GLY A 60 6.55 -14.45 0.09
N GLU A 61 7.74 -14.24 0.65
CA GLU A 61 8.00 -14.38 2.08
C GLU A 61 7.31 -13.30 2.92
N ILE A 62 7.28 -12.06 2.41
CA ILE A 62 6.53 -10.96 3.05
C ILE A 62 5.05 -11.30 3.09
N LEU A 63 4.44 -11.67 1.96
CA LEU A 63 3.03 -12.02 1.87
C LEU A 63 2.67 -13.23 2.74
N LYS A 64 3.55 -14.24 2.80
CA LYS A 64 3.39 -15.40 3.69
C LYS A 64 3.42 -14.99 5.16
N SER A 65 4.37 -14.12 5.55
CA SER A 65 4.48 -13.63 6.93
C SER A 65 3.26 -12.81 7.38
N LEU A 66 2.56 -12.18 6.43
CA LEU A 66 1.33 -11.43 6.66
C LEU A 66 0.06 -12.32 6.62
N GLY A 67 0.20 -13.62 6.39
CA GLY A 67 -0.92 -14.56 6.24
C GLY A 67 -1.74 -14.36 4.96
N VAL A 68 -1.22 -13.58 3.99
CA VAL A 68 -1.91 -13.31 2.72
C VAL A 68 -1.89 -14.54 1.80
N ILE A 69 -0.80 -15.28 1.83
CA ILE A 69 -0.62 -16.53 1.09
C ILE A 69 -0.07 -17.61 2.02
N ASP A 70 -0.30 -18.87 1.70
CA ASP A 70 0.33 -20.00 2.37
C ASP A 70 1.56 -20.52 1.58
N ALA A 71 2.25 -21.50 2.16
CA ALA A 71 3.39 -22.15 1.51
C ALA A 71 2.97 -22.87 0.21
N LYS A 72 1.77 -23.43 0.14
CA LYS A 72 1.28 -24.15 -1.04
C LYS A 72 1.10 -23.22 -2.24
N VAL A 73 0.57 -22.02 -1.99
CA VAL A 73 0.43 -20.97 -2.99
C VAL A 73 1.80 -20.53 -3.49
N LEU A 74 2.76 -20.29 -2.57
CA LEU A 74 4.10 -19.90 -2.95
C LEU A 74 4.80 -20.98 -3.81
N ASP A 75 4.73 -22.25 -3.39
CA ASP A 75 5.26 -23.39 -4.15
C ASP A 75 4.62 -23.49 -5.55
N ALA A 76 3.30 -23.25 -5.65
CA ALA A 76 2.59 -23.28 -6.92
C ALA A 76 3.05 -22.16 -7.87
N VAL A 77 3.33 -20.97 -7.33
CA VAL A 77 3.86 -19.83 -8.09
C VAL A 77 5.29 -20.10 -8.55
N GLU A 78 6.14 -20.64 -7.68
CA GLU A 78 7.51 -21.03 -8.03
C GLU A 78 7.57 -22.13 -9.10
N LYS A 79 6.69 -23.14 -9.03
CA LYS A 79 6.55 -24.16 -10.08
C LYS A 79 6.10 -23.56 -11.41
N ARG A 80 5.19 -22.58 -11.40
CA ARG A 80 4.75 -21.89 -12.62
C ARG A 80 5.88 -21.08 -13.25
N HIS A 81 6.72 -20.44 -12.45
CA HIS A 81 7.94 -19.76 -12.91
C HIS A 81 8.89 -20.68 -13.68
N GLN A 82 8.98 -21.97 -13.30
CA GLN A 82 9.84 -22.95 -13.98
C GLN A 82 9.31 -23.36 -15.37
N THR A 83 8.08 -22.98 -15.74
CA THR A 83 7.51 -23.26 -17.06
C THR A 83 7.90 -22.20 -18.09
N LYS A 84 8.34 -22.63 -19.28
CA LYS A 84 8.87 -21.75 -20.35
C LYS A 84 7.92 -20.65 -20.86
N LYS A 85 6.64 -20.66 -20.50
CA LYS A 85 5.63 -19.67 -20.94
C LYS A 85 5.47 -18.46 -19.99
N VAL A 86 6.00 -18.53 -18.76
CA VAL A 86 5.73 -17.55 -17.68
C VAL A 86 7.04 -16.87 -17.19
N MET A 87 8.14 -17.07 -17.90
CA MET A 87 9.51 -16.80 -17.44
C MET A 87 9.84 -15.34 -17.03
N ASP A 88 9.01 -14.34 -17.36
CA ASP A 88 9.42 -12.93 -17.22
C ASP A 88 8.68 -12.11 -16.15
N LYS A 89 7.66 -12.63 -15.47
CA LYS A 89 6.91 -11.84 -14.46
C LYS A 89 7.49 -12.04 -13.06
N PRO A 90 7.79 -10.97 -12.29
CA PRO A 90 8.11 -11.10 -10.87
C PRO A 90 7.01 -11.85 -10.10
N THR A 91 7.38 -12.61 -9.07
CA THR A 91 6.46 -13.43 -8.24
C THR A 91 5.22 -12.65 -7.78
N GLY A 92 5.40 -11.39 -7.37
CA GLY A 92 4.30 -10.51 -6.95
C GLY A 92 3.33 -10.19 -8.08
N GLU A 93 3.82 -9.87 -9.27
CA GLU A 93 2.98 -9.62 -10.45
C GLU A 93 2.26 -10.88 -10.92
N LEU A 94 2.92 -12.04 -10.79
CA LEU A 94 2.30 -13.32 -11.11
C LEU A 94 1.14 -13.64 -10.16
N LEU A 95 1.27 -13.34 -8.86
CA LEU A 95 0.19 -13.48 -7.88
C LEU A 95 -1.02 -12.59 -8.22
N VAL A 96 -0.78 -11.35 -8.66
CA VAL A 96 -1.83 -10.44 -9.13
C VAL A 96 -2.48 -10.98 -10.41
N TYR A 97 -1.66 -11.39 -11.40
CA TYR A 97 -2.12 -11.95 -12.66
C TYR A 97 -2.98 -13.22 -12.46
N MET A 98 -2.64 -14.03 -11.45
CA MET A 98 -3.38 -15.23 -11.07
C MET A 98 -4.67 -14.94 -10.29
N GLY A 99 -4.95 -13.68 -9.97
CA GLY A 99 -6.12 -13.28 -9.17
C GLY A 99 -6.06 -13.75 -7.72
N ILE A 100 -4.86 -14.03 -7.19
CA ILE A 100 -4.68 -14.48 -5.81
C ILE A 100 -4.68 -13.29 -4.86
N ILE A 101 -4.06 -12.18 -5.28
CA ILE A 101 -4.02 -10.92 -4.54
C ILE A 101 -4.45 -9.78 -5.46
N GLU A 102 -5.02 -8.73 -4.90
CA GLU A 102 -5.25 -7.50 -5.67
C GLU A 102 -3.97 -6.65 -5.80
N PRO A 103 -3.93 -5.69 -6.74
CA PRO A 103 -2.75 -4.85 -6.96
C PRO A 103 -2.29 -4.06 -5.72
N GLU A 104 -3.21 -3.59 -4.87
CA GLU A 104 -2.85 -2.83 -3.67
C GLU A 104 -2.07 -3.70 -2.66
N VAL A 105 -2.42 -4.97 -2.51
CA VAL A 105 -1.68 -5.92 -1.65
C VAL A 105 -0.22 -6.03 -2.10
N LEU A 106 0.01 -6.10 -3.41
CA LEU A 106 1.36 -6.08 -3.97
C LEU A 106 2.07 -4.76 -3.69
N SER A 107 1.41 -3.62 -3.92
CA SER A 107 2.00 -2.29 -3.66
C SER A 107 2.40 -2.11 -2.19
N ARG A 108 1.56 -2.53 -1.24
CA ARG A 108 1.87 -2.48 0.20
C ARG A 108 3.00 -3.45 0.58
N ALA A 109 3.02 -4.66 0.01
CA ALA A 109 4.12 -5.60 0.21
C ALA A 109 5.47 -5.07 -0.33
N LEU A 110 5.47 -4.38 -1.47
CA LEU A 110 6.64 -3.69 -2.02
C LEU A 110 7.10 -2.55 -1.09
N CYS A 111 6.16 -1.82 -0.47
CA CYS A 111 6.51 -0.81 0.53
C CYS A 111 7.24 -1.43 1.73
N ILE A 112 6.76 -2.58 2.23
CA ILE A 112 7.45 -3.33 3.30
C ILE A 112 8.84 -3.78 2.84
N GLN A 113 8.95 -4.35 1.65
CA GLN A 113 10.22 -4.82 1.09
C GLN A 113 11.27 -3.70 1.05
N SER A 114 10.88 -2.53 0.57
CA SER A 114 11.76 -1.36 0.40
C SER A 114 11.90 -0.50 1.67
N GLY A 115 11.17 -0.82 2.74
CA GLY A 115 11.17 -0.03 3.98
C GLY A 115 10.45 1.31 3.87
N VAL A 116 9.54 1.48 2.90
CA VAL A 116 8.68 2.67 2.77
C VAL A 116 7.63 2.64 3.87
N LEU A 117 7.50 3.73 4.63
CA LEU A 117 6.49 3.83 5.68
C LEU A 117 5.08 3.83 5.07
N MET A 118 4.14 3.20 5.76
CA MET A 118 2.73 3.24 5.41
C MET A 118 1.98 3.99 6.51
N VAL A 119 1.00 4.80 6.13
CA VAL A 119 0.29 5.68 7.07
C VAL A 119 -1.20 5.62 6.79
N ASP A 120 -1.99 5.53 7.87
CA ASP A 120 -3.42 5.75 7.83
C ASP A 120 -3.67 7.26 7.97
N VAL A 121 -3.88 7.93 6.83
CA VAL A 121 -4.12 9.38 6.76
C VAL A 121 -5.47 9.81 7.35
N GLN A 122 -6.36 8.87 7.64
CA GLN A 122 -7.64 9.15 8.31
C GLN A 122 -7.50 9.06 9.83
N ALA A 123 -6.62 8.20 10.34
CA ALA A 123 -6.40 8.03 11.78
C ALA A 123 -5.34 8.98 12.36
N ILE A 124 -4.29 9.30 11.59
CA ILE A 124 -3.21 10.14 12.09
C ILE A 124 -3.66 11.59 12.28
N ASN A 125 -3.42 12.16 13.46
CA ASN A 125 -3.60 13.59 13.70
C ASN A 125 -2.44 14.36 13.04
N ILE A 126 -2.72 15.11 11.98
CA ILE A 126 -1.73 15.93 11.26
C ILE A 126 -1.71 17.32 11.88
N PRO A 127 -0.57 17.78 12.45
CA PRO A 127 -0.45 19.13 12.98
C PRO A 127 -0.77 20.20 11.93
N PHE A 128 -1.43 21.28 12.34
CA PHE A 128 -1.87 22.33 11.44
C PHE A 128 -0.72 23.00 10.69
N ASP A 129 0.37 23.30 11.40
CA ASP A 129 1.60 23.85 10.83
C ASP A 129 2.22 22.94 9.76
N VAL A 130 2.11 21.61 9.92
CA VAL A 130 2.54 20.63 8.92
C VAL A 130 1.59 20.62 7.72
N LEU A 131 0.28 20.68 7.96
CA LEU A 131 -0.74 20.69 6.91
C LEU A 131 -0.57 21.90 5.98
N GLN A 132 -0.27 23.07 6.55
CA GLN A 132 -0.08 24.33 5.82
C GLN A 132 1.16 24.36 4.93
N LEU A 133 2.11 23.43 5.10
CA LEU A 133 3.28 23.33 4.22
C LEU A 133 2.89 23.02 2.77
N VAL A 134 1.75 22.38 2.57
CA VAL A 134 1.23 22.05 1.23
C VAL A 134 -0.11 22.74 1.03
N SER A 135 -0.20 23.59 0.00
CA SER A 135 -1.47 24.23 -0.35
C SER A 135 -2.52 23.21 -0.79
N ASN A 136 -3.79 23.54 -0.61
CA ASN A 136 -4.90 22.68 -1.03
C ASN A 136 -4.82 22.31 -2.51
N ASP A 137 -4.51 23.29 -3.37
CA ASP A 137 -4.37 23.09 -4.81
C ASP A 137 -3.27 22.09 -5.14
N ASN A 138 -2.12 22.18 -4.48
CA ASN A 138 -1.02 21.25 -4.68
C ASN A 138 -1.35 19.85 -4.14
N ALA A 139 -2.00 19.76 -2.99
CA ALA A 139 -2.44 18.48 -2.43
C ALA A 139 -3.43 17.79 -3.37
N ARG A 140 -4.41 18.53 -3.91
CA ARG A 140 -5.38 18.04 -4.90
C ARG A 140 -4.72 17.66 -6.23
N ALA A 141 -3.95 18.57 -6.82
CA ALA A 141 -3.37 18.36 -8.15
C ALA A 141 -2.38 17.19 -8.16
N LYS A 142 -1.64 16.99 -7.07
CA LYS A 142 -0.58 15.97 -6.97
C LYS A 142 -0.94 14.76 -6.11
N GLN A 143 -2.16 14.73 -5.57
CA GLN A 143 -2.68 13.64 -4.72
C GLN A 143 -1.69 13.27 -3.60
N ALA A 144 -1.26 14.29 -2.85
CA ALA A 144 -0.22 14.17 -1.85
C ALA A 144 -0.58 14.96 -0.58
N ILE A 145 -0.39 14.35 0.60
CA ILE A 145 -0.74 14.96 1.88
C ILE A 145 0.47 14.98 2.80
N PRO A 146 0.87 16.12 3.39
CA PRO A 146 1.90 16.15 4.41
C PRO A 146 1.39 15.49 5.69
N VAL A 147 2.13 14.52 6.24
CA VAL A 147 1.70 13.77 7.44
C VAL A 147 2.54 14.06 8.68
N GLY A 148 3.74 14.61 8.51
CA GLY A 148 4.60 14.98 9.63
C GLY A 148 5.97 15.46 9.16
N VAL A 149 6.70 16.09 10.08
CA VAL A 149 8.09 16.53 9.85
C VAL A 149 9.00 15.93 10.90
N TYR A 150 10.15 15.40 10.47
CA TYR A 150 11.20 14.93 11.37
C TYR A 150 12.57 15.39 10.86
N LYS A 151 13.30 16.15 11.69
CA LYS A 151 14.66 16.66 11.40
C LYS A 151 14.78 17.28 9.98
N GLY A 152 13.86 18.19 9.65
CA GLY A 152 13.84 18.87 8.34
C GLY A 152 13.35 18.03 7.16
N THR A 153 12.88 16.81 7.40
CA THR A 153 12.29 15.92 6.39
C THR A 153 10.77 15.93 6.53
N LEU A 154 10.08 16.31 5.47
CA LEU A 154 8.63 16.22 5.32
C LEU A 154 8.25 14.83 4.82
N TYR A 155 7.41 14.15 5.59
CA TYR A 155 6.81 12.88 5.21
C TYR A 155 5.52 13.17 4.45
N LEU A 156 5.44 12.68 3.22
CA LEU A 156 4.38 13.02 2.28
C LEU A 156 3.65 11.74 1.83
N ALA A 157 2.39 11.60 2.23
CA ALA A 157 1.56 10.44 1.91
C ALA A 157 1.09 10.50 0.46
N VAL A 158 1.35 9.42 -0.29
CA VAL A 158 1.05 9.26 -1.71
C VAL A 158 0.68 7.80 -2.02
N ALA A 159 -0.04 7.57 -3.11
CA ALA A 159 -0.50 6.22 -3.49
C ALA A 159 0.60 5.33 -4.08
N ALA A 160 1.63 5.91 -4.71
CA ALA A 160 2.71 5.19 -5.39
C ALA A 160 4.09 5.72 -4.98
N PRO A 161 4.52 5.55 -3.71
CA PRO A 161 5.72 6.19 -3.17
C PRO A 161 7.02 5.79 -3.86
N LEU A 162 7.11 4.54 -4.35
CA LEU A 162 8.29 4.04 -5.07
C LEU A 162 8.47 4.66 -6.48
N HIS A 163 7.40 5.25 -7.02
CA HIS A 163 7.39 5.89 -8.34
C HIS A 163 7.07 7.38 -8.26
N PHE A 164 7.18 7.98 -7.07
CA PHE A 164 6.75 9.35 -6.84
C PHE A 164 7.77 10.37 -7.39
N SER A 165 7.39 11.06 -8.47
CA SER A 165 8.23 12.01 -9.22
C SER A 165 8.25 13.44 -8.66
N GLU A 166 7.24 13.84 -7.89
CA GLU A 166 7.05 15.24 -7.49
C GLU A 166 7.92 15.67 -6.29
N GLN A 167 8.89 14.84 -5.88
CA GLN A 167 9.75 15.12 -4.72
C GLN A 167 10.49 16.45 -4.84
N HIS A 168 11.04 16.75 -6.02
CA HIS A 168 11.75 18.01 -6.26
C HIS A 168 10.84 19.23 -6.14
N PHE A 169 9.63 19.15 -6.69
CA PHE A 169 8.64 20.22 -6.59
C PHE A 169 8.29 20.51 -5.13
N PHE A 170 7.92 19.48 -4.36
CA PHE A 170 7.59 19.64 -2.95
C PHE A 170 8.79 20.08 -2.11
N SER A 171 10.00 19.63 -2.46
CA SER A 171 11.20 20.05 -1.76
C SER A 171 11.45 21.55 -1.95
N PHE A 172 11.31 22.03 -3.18
CA PHE A 172 11.48 23.44 -3.52
C PHE A 172 10.43 24.32 -2.84
N SER A 173 9.15 23.95 -2.93
CA SER A 173 8.06 24.76 -2.38
C SER A 173 8.01 24.77 -0.85
N THR A 174 8.44 23.69 -0.19
CA THR A 174 8.40 23.58 1.28
C THR A 174 9.73 23.92 1.97
N GLY A 175 10.83 23.97 1.22
CA GLY A 175 12.18 24.08 1.78
C GLY A 175 12.62 22.87 2.60
N LYS A 176 11.96 21.71 2.44
CA LYS A 176 12.21 20.49 3.22
C LYS A 176 12.70 19.35 2.34
N LYS A 177 13.41 18.39 2.93
CA LYS A 177 13.66 17.10 2.27
C LYS A 177 12.35 16.33 2.21
N ILE A 178 12.04 15.68 1.08
CA ILE A 178 10.78 14.94 0.93
C ILE A 178 11.02 13.45 1.10
N LYS A 179 10.23 12.81 1.94
CA LYS A 179 10.17 11.36 2.07
C LYS A 179 8.76 10.89 1.73
N PRO A 180 8.53 10.27 0.56
CA PRO A 180 7.22 9.72 0.26
C PRO A 180 6.91 8.53 1.16
N VAL A 181 5.67 8.46 1.62
CA VAL A 181 5.09 7.35 2.39
C VAL A 181 3.82 6.88 1.70
N PHE A 182 3.45 5.63 1.91
CA PHE A 182 2.27 5.06 1.28
C PHE A 182 1.00 5.43 2.04
N ALA A 183 -0.03 5.83 1.32
CA ALA A 183 -1.42 5.77 1.77
C ALA A 183 -2.34 5.44 0.59
N PRO A 184 -3.47 4.74 0.81
CA PRO A 184 -4.41 4.43 -0.28
C PRO A 184 -4.96 5.68 -0.96
N LYS A 185 -5.10 5.63 -2.29
CA LYS A 185 -5.55 6.77 -3.10
C LYS A 185 -6.91 7.32 -2.66
N ASN A 186 -7.85 6.43 -2.32
CA ASN A 186 -9.17 6.81 -1.81
C ASN A 186 -9.05 7.54 -0.46
N GLN A 187 -8.20 7.05 0.46
CA GLN A 187 -8.00 7.70 1.75
C GLN A 187 -7.36 9.09 1.60
N ILE A 188 -6.40 9.23 0.69
CA ILE A 188 -5.80 10.52 0.32
C ILE A 188 -6.88 11.49 -0.18
N ALA A 189 -7.69 11.08 -1.16
CA ALA A 189 -8.74 11.93 -1.70
C ALA A 189 -9.76 12.38 -0.63
N THR A 190 -10.20 11.45 0.24
CA THR A 190 -11.10 11.74 1.36
C THR A 190 -10.47 12.71 2.37
N CYS A 191 -9.19 12.52 2.71
CA CYS A 191 -8.48 13.37 3.65
C CYS A 191 -8.27 14.80 3.10
N ILE A 192 -7.95 14.95 1.81
CA ILE A 192 -7.86 16.27 1.15
C ILE A 192 -9.20 17.01 1.19
N ASN A 193 -10.31 16.29 0.98
CA ASN A 193 -11.65 16.88 0.97
C ASN A 193 -12.13 17.33 2.35
N SER A 194 -11.61 16.77 3.44
CA SER A 194 -12.00 17.12 4.82
C SER A 194 -11.05 18.14 5.45
N LYS A 195 -9.74 17.88 5.45
CA LYS A 195 -8.74 18.65 6.22
C LYS A 195 -8.56 20.10 5.78
N TRP A 196 -8.80 20.43 4.51
CA TRP A 196 -8.64 21.79 4.01
C TRP A 196 -9.97 22.55 3.85
N THR A 197 -11.10 21.86 3.89
CA THR A 197 -12.42 22.51 3.89
C THR A 197 -12.77 23.00 5.29
N GLU A 198 -12.47 22.22 6.33
CA GLU A 198 -12.63 22.59 7.74
C GLU A 198 -11.84 23.86 8.11
N ASN A 199 -10.63 24.01 7.57
CA ASN A 199 -9.75 25.15 7.88
C ASN A 199 -10.02 26.40 7.03
N GLY A 200 -10.80 26.29 5.95
CA GLY A 200 -11.27 27.46 5.19
C GLY A 200 -12.32 28.24 5.97
N SER A 201 -13.15 27.56 6.78
CA SER A 201 -14.29 28.17 7.46
C SER A 201 -14.01 28.99 8.72
N GLU A 202 -12.82 28.89 9.30
CA GLU A 202 -12.47 29.70 10.49
C GLU A 202 -11.88 31.08 10.13
N ILE A 203 -11.53 31.31 8.86
CA ILE A 203 -10.80 32.53 8.44
C ILE A 203 -11.72 33.70 8.08
N TRP A 204 -13.05 33.53 8.17
CA TRP A 204 -14.04 34.60 7.93
C TRP A 204 -14.92 34.90 9.15
N ALA A 205 -14.61 34.30 10.31
CA ALA A 205 -15.41 34.40 11.53
C ALA A 205 -14.70 35.21 12.64
N GLY A 206 -13.68 36.00 12.30
CA GLY A 206 -12.95 36.87 13.23
C GLY A 206 -12.86 38.30 12.73
#